data_AF-X0TTG6-F1
#
_entry.id   AF-X0TTG6-F1
#
_cell.length_a   1.000
_cell.length_b   1.000
_cell.length_c   1.000
_cell.angle_alpha   90.00
_cell.angle_beta   90.00
_cell.angle_gamma   90.00
#
_symmetry.space_group_name_H-M   'P 1'
#
loop_
_entity.id
_entity.type
_entity.pdbx_description
1 polymer ?
#
loop_
_entity_poly.entity_id
_entity_poly.type
_entity_poly.pdbx_seq_one_letter_code
_entity_poly.pdbx_strand_id
1 'polypeptide(L)' 'GYFTFVFGLTGGGPGHATEIYPVFVYNEAFRLYKIGYGAAASFIMTAIVGMICIGYLILLRRLERV' A
#
# COMPACT_ATOMS: atom_id res chain seq x y z
N GLY A 1 5.24 -6.25 11.67
CA GLY A 1 5.05 -5.49 10.42
C GLY A 1 3.98 -4.43 10.62
N TYR A 2 4.05 -3.31 9.91
CA TYR A 2 3.12 -2.18 10.08
C TYR A 2 1.64 -2.56 9.85
N PHE A 3 1.38 -3.56 8.99
CA PHE A 3 0.07 -4.20 8.84
C PHE A 3 -0.50 -4.74 10.16
N THR A 4 0.28 -5.57 10.86
CA THR A 4 -0.17 -6.26 12.09
C THR A 4 -0.55 -5.29 13.20
N PHE A 5 0.16 -4.16 13.32
CA PHE A 5 -0.15 -3.15 14.33
C PHE A 5 -1.49 -2.48 14.09
N VAL A 6 -1.71 -1.95 12.89
CA VAL A 6 -2.97 -1.26 12.57
C VAL A 6 -4.14 -2.23 12.60
N PHE A 7 -3.97 -3.41 12.00
CA PHE A 7 -5.01 -4.44 11.99
C PHE A 7 -5.34 -4.94 13.40
N GLY A 8 -4.35 -5.16 14.26
CA GLY A 8 -4.55 -5.67 15.62
C GLY A 8 -5.13 -4.64 16.60
N LEU A 9 -4.83 -3.35 16.43
CA LEU A 9 -5.30 -2.31 17.34
C LEU A 9 -6.70 -1.79 17.00
N THR A 10 -6.97 -1.56 15.71
CA THR A 10 -8.18 -0.85 15.27
C THR A 10 -8.88 -1.53 14.09
N GLY A 11 -8.21 -2.46 13.40
CA GLY A 11 -8.70 -3.04 12.16
C GLY A 11 -8.86 -2.01 11.02
N GLY A 12 -8.29 -0.81 11.16
CA GLY A 12 -8.50 0.33 10.26
C GLY A 12 -9.66 1.26 10.66
N GLY A 13 -10.34 1.03 11.78
CA GLY A 13 -11.47 1.85 12.23
C GLY A 13 -11.11 3.11 13.03
N PRO A 14 -12.10 3.93 13.40
CA PRO A 14 -13.50 3.88 12.99
C PRO A 14 -13.70 4.41 11.56
N GLY A 15 -14.54 3.74 10.76
CA GLY A 15 -14.91 4.21 9.41
C GLY A 15 -13.75 4.39 8.42
N HIS A 16 -12.69 3.58 8.52
CA HIS A 16 -11.44 3.67 7.74
C HIS A 16 -10.48 4.80 8.15
N ALA A 17 -10.74 5.52 9.26
CA ALA A 17 -9.91 6.67 9.66
C ALA A 17 -8.44 6.33 9.95
N THR A 18 -8.16 5.09 10.34
CA THR A 18 -6.81 4.62 10.64
C THR A 18 -6.34 3.56 9.64
N GLU A 19 -7.11 3.34 8.56
CA GLU A 19 -6.81 2.30 7.60
C GLU A 19 -5.56 2.63 6.78
N ILE A 20 -4.68 1.64 6.67
CA ILE A 20 -3.51 1.67 5.80
C ILE A 20 -3.77 0.79 4.59
N TYR A 21 -3.08 1.07 3.47
CA TYR A 21 -3.32 0.39 2.20
C TYR A 21 -3.35 -1.15 2.28
N PRO A 22 -2.45 -1.83 3.02
CA PRO A 22 -2.52 -3.28 3.13
C PRO A 22 -3.75 -3.79 3.91
N VAL A 23 -4.28 -3.00 4.85
CA VAL A 23 -5.52 -3.34 5.57
C VAL A 23 -6.72 -3.20 4.63
N PHE A 24 -6.75 -2.15 3.79
CA PHE A 24 -7.75 -1.98 2.74
C PHE A 24 -7.76 -3.17 1.77
N VAL A 25 -6.59 -3.54 1.22
CA VAL A 25 -6.46 -4.68 0.30
C VAL A 25 -6.90 -5.98 0.96
N TYR A 26 -6.53 -6.19 2.22
CA TYR A 26 -6.95 -7.36 2.99
C TYR A 26 -8.47 -7.42 3.15
N ASN A 27 -9.09 -6.27 3.50
CA ASN A 27 -10.54 -6.16 3.65
C ASN A 27 -11.26 -6.47 2.34
N GLU A 28 -10.80 -5.93 1.21
CA GLU A 28 -11.40 -6.19 -0.10
C GLU A 28 -11.22 -7.63 -0.58
N ALA A 29 -9.99 -8.15 -0.50
CA ALA A 29 -9.67 -9.48 -1.02
C ALA A 29 -10.29 -10.60 -0.16
N PHE A 30 -10.18 -10.50 1.17
CA PHE A 30 -10.46 -11.61 2.08
C PHE A 30 -11.72 -11.41 2.92
N ARG A 31 -12.10 -10.19 3.31
CA ARG A 31 -13.36 -9.97 4.05
C ARG A 31 -14.57 -9.83 3.13
N LEU A 32 -14.42 -9.10 2.03
CA LEU A 32 -15.48 -8.86 1.05
C LEU A 32 -15.49 -9.90 -0.08
N TYR A 33 -14.57 -10.86 -0.05
CA TYR A 33 -14.39 -11.90 -1.08
C TYR A 33 -14.19 -11.36 -2.50
N LYS A 34 -13.78 -10.10 -2.65
CA LYS A 34 -13.47 -9.45 -3.93
C LYS A 34 -12.00 -9.59 -4.26
N ILE A 35 -11.55 -10.84 -4.38
CA ILE A 35 -10.13 -11.17 -4.60
C ILE A 35 -9.57 -10.48 -5.85
N GLY A 36 -10.35 -10.40 -6.94
CA GLY A 36 -9.94 -9.70 -8.16
C GLY A 36 -9.73 -8.19 -7.96
N TYR A 37 -10.57 -7.55 -7.14
CA TYR A 37 -10.44 -6.13 -6.81
C TYR A 37 -9.21 -5.87 -5.93
N GLY A 38 -9.01 -6.70 -4.90
CA GLY A 38 -7.81 -6.62 -4.06
C GLY A 38 -6.51 -6.89 -4.82
N ALA A 39 -6.53 -7.81 -5.79
CA ALA A 39 -5.39 -8.06 -6.67
C ALA A 39 -5.09 -6.84 -7.55
N ALA A 40 -6.10 -6.26 -8.22
CA ALA A 40 -5.93 -5.06 -9.02
C ALA A 40 -5.39 -3.88 -8.20
N ALA A 41 -5.93 -3.65 -7.00
CA ALA A 41 -5.45 -2.64 -6.07
C ALA A 41 -3.96 -2.86 -5.73
N SER A 42 -3.56 -4.11 -5.42
CA SER A 42 -2.15 -4.45 -5.14
C SER A 42 -1.22 -4.13 -6.31
N PHE A 43 -1.63 -4.42 -7.55
CA PHE A 43 -0.84 -4.08 -8.75
C PHE A 43 -0.73 -2.57 -8.96
N ILE A 44 -1.82 -1.83 -8.77
CA ILE A 44 -1.81 -0.36 -8.85
C ILE A 44 -0.82 0.22 -7.84
N MET A 45 -0.86 -0.25 -6.59
CA MET A 45 0.04 0.25 -5.56
C MET A 45 1.50 -0.12 -5.82
N THR A 46 1.73 -1.31 -6.36
CA THR A 46 3.06 -1.73 -6.83
C THR A 46 3.58 -0.80 -7.92
N ALA A 47 2.74 -0.43 -8.89
CA ALA A 47 3.12 0.51 -9.94
C ALA A 47 3.44 1.91 -9.38
N ILE A 48 2.61 2.42 -8.45
CA ILE A 48 2.83 3.72 -7.81
C ILE A 48 4.16 3.73 -7.05
N VAL A 49 4.37 2.77 -6.15
CA VAL A 49 5.61 2.68 -5.36
C VAL A 49 6.81 2.44 -6.28
N GLY A 50 6.66 1.61 -7.31
CA GLY A 50 7.70 1.37 -8.31
C GLY A 50 8.11 2.64 -9.05
N MET A 51 7.15 3.45 -9.51
CA MET A 51 7.42 4.75 -10.14
C MET A 51 8.13 5.71 -9.19
N ILE A 52 7.70 5.80 -7.93
CA ILE A 52 8.33 6.65 -6.92
C ILE A 52 9.77 6.19 -6.66
N CYS A 53 9.99 4.88 -6.48
CA CYS A 53 11.33 4.31 -6.28
C CYS A 53 12.24 4.61 -7.48
N ILE A 54 11.77 4.38 -8.71
CA ILE A 54 12.55 4.69 -9.91
C ILE A 54 12.86 6.19 -9.98
N GLY A 55 11.88 7.05 -9.73
CA GLY A 55 12.08 8.50 -9.69
C GLY A 55 13.10 8.93 -8.64
N TYR A 56 13.02 8.36 -7.43
CA TYR A 56 13.97 8.59 -6.35
C TYR A 56 15.39 8.17 -6.73
N LEU A 57 15.54 6.98 -7.33
CA LEU A 57 16.84 6.48 -7.80
C LEU A 57 17.43 7.36 -8.92
N ILE A 58 16.59 7.86 -9.83
CA ILE A 58 17.03 8.78 -10.88
C ILE A 58 17.49 10.11 -10.27
N LEU A 59 16.73 10.66 -9.31
CA LEU A 59 17.08 11.90 -8.62
C LEU A 59 18.40 11.75 -7.85
N LEU A 60 18.55 10.65 -7.10
CA LEU A 60 19.76 10.36 -6.34
C LEU A 60 20.98 10.28 -7.25
N ARG A 61 20.88 9.56 -8.37
CA ARG A 61 21.94 9.48 -9.39
C ARG A 61 22.30 10.81 -10.04
N ARG A 62 21.36 11.77 -10.07
CA ARG A 62 21.63 13.13 -10.57
C ARG A 62 22.39 13.95 -9.52
N LEU A 63 22.02 13.83 -8.25
CA LEU A 63 22.69 14.52 -7.14
C LEU A 63 24.14 14.05 -6.98
N GLU A 64 24.40 12.74 -7.08
CA GLU A 64 25.75 12.17 -6.98
C GLU A 64 26.70 12.57 -8.12
N ARG A 65 26.16 13.11 -9.23
CA ARG A 65 26.94 13.49 -10.42
C ARG A 65 27.33 14.98 -10.43
N VAL A 66 26.79 15.78 -9.50
CA VAL A 66 27.14 17.21 -9.32
C VAL A 66 28.30 17.30 -8.33
#